data_AF-A0A919SMM2-F1
#
_entry.id   AF-A0A919SMM2-F1
#
_cell.length_a   1.000
_cell.length_b   1.000
_cell.length_c   1.000
_cell.angle_alpha   90.00
_cell.angle_beta   90.00
_cell.angle_gamma   90.00
#
_symmetry.space_group_name_H-M   'P 1'
#
loop_
_entity.id
_entity.type
_entity.pdbx_description
1 polymer ?
#
loop_
_entity_poly.entity_id
_entity_poly.type
_entity_poly.pdbx_seq_one_letter_code
_entity_poly.pdbx_strand_id
1 'polypeptide(L)'
;MTGVPAVSDWSSLPHSDIASGDQGPWGAWIPRAWHAVADPAGRHLAPPEPVLMTDPDAGLDLYHAELIAYWGPLLHLLVFGLGWGRPEQPGRRPGRRAARARPGTPGHPADLGLERWQKRGRPVDDPVLAVVNRWWGRYVPDILANGPLLALMAQVGGFHDRATRPGADVVVDGSWHAAYQRDPVWQAIWNQIPELHLAHHANTPMGESPQTSSGLVVGSDGSASAILIRDRYAGWYAALRACGLAQTTRGSSWRVDVVVKPLGWLGTYRLSKITGVWFSGQHRWHELGW
;
A
#
# COMPACT_ATOMS: atom_id res chain seq x y z
N MET A 1 -14.99 25.74 7.39
CA MET A 1 -13.83 25.05 6.78
C MET A 1 -12.73 25.04 7.82
N THR A 2 -12.44 23.89 8.41
CA THR A 2 -11.30 23.74 9.33
C THR A 2 -10.04 23.68 8.49
N GLY A 3 -9.10 24.60 8.69
CA GLY A 3 -7.82 24.60 7.98
C GLY A 3 -7.09 23.28 8.20
N VAL A 4 -6.34 22.83 7.20
CA VAL A 4 -5.36 21.75 7.40
C VAL A 4 -4.35 22.27 8.42
N PRO A 5 -4.12 21.58 9.55
CA PRO A 5 -3.15 22.04 10.54
C PRO A 5 -1.78 22.23 9.86
N ALA A 6 -1.09 23.30 10.24
CA ALA A 6 0.26 23.56 9.76
C ALA A 6 1.18 22.38 10.12
N VAL A 7 2.18 22.13 9.28
CA VAL A 7 3.09 20.98 9.37
C VAL A 7 3.83 20.89 10.72
N SER A 8 3.88 21.98 11.49
CA SER A 8 4.48 22.04 12.82
C SER A 8 3.62 21.46 13.96
N ASP A 9 2.37 21.05 13.72
CA ASP A 9 1.43 20.63 14.79
C ASP A 9 1.08 19.12 14.76
N TRP A 10 1.87 18.29 14.10
CA TRP A 10 1.56 16.85 14.01
C TRP A 10 1.76 16.09 15.31
N SER A 11 2.62 16.58 16.20
CA SER A 11 2.86 16.00 17.53
C SER A 11 1.64 16.07 18.44
N SER A 12 0.65 16.91 18.10
CA SER A 12 -0.60 17.04 18.86
C SER A 12 -1.71 16.13 18.36
N LEU A 13 -1.52 15.36 17.28
CA LEU A 13 -2.47 14.32 16.92
C LEU A 13 -2.42 13.25 18.02
N PRO A 14 -3.44 13.19 18.90
CA PRO A 14 -3.46 12.13 19.87
C PRO A 14 -3.53 10.83 19.06
N HIS A 15 -2.71 9.85 19.43
CA HIS A 15 -2.73 8.46 18.90
C HIS A 15 -1.77 8.10 17.74
N SER A 16 -0.91 8.96 17.19
CA SER A 16 0.04 8.54 16.13
C SER A 16 0.98 7.41 16.58
N ASP A 17 1.68 7.56 17.71
CA ASP A 17 2.57 6.54 18.30
C ASP A 17 1.80 5.31 18.76
N ILE A 18 0.69 5.50 19.48
CA ILE A 18 -0.09 4.40 20.04
C ILE A 18 -0.69 3.55 18.92
N ALA A 19 -1.12 4.20 17.83
CA ALA A 19 -1.72 3.52 16.70
C ALA A 19 -0.66 2.86 15.82
N SER A 20 0.29 3.65 15.32
CA SER A 20 1.21 3.22 14.26
C SER A 20 2.55 2.69 14.76
N GLY A 21 2.88 2.90 16.03
CA GLY A 21 4.22 2.66 16.56
C GLY A 21 5.24 3.71 16.08
N ASP A 22 4.74 4.79 15.47
CA ASP A 22 5.53 5.78 14.77
C ASP A 22 4.94 7.18 14.92
N GLN A 23 5.77 8.21 14.78
CA GLN A 23 5.40 9.60 15.00
C GLN A 23 5.55 10.40 13.70
N GLY A 24 4.42 10.77 13.10
CA GLY A 24 4.43 11.63 11.94
C GLY A 24 3.08 11.80 11.23
N PRO A 25 3.03 12.68 10.22
CA PRO A 25 1.80 13.05 9.53
C PRO A 25 1.07 11.88 8.86
N TRP A 26 1.80 10.83 8.44
CA TRP A 26 1.21 9.63 7.83
C TRP A 26 0.17 8.94 8.73
N GLY A 27 0.30 9.05 10.06
CA GLY A 27 -0.65 8.46 11.02
C GLY A 27 -2.09 8.95 10.83
N ALA A 28 -2.28 10.18 10.35
CA ALA A 28 -3.61 10.72 10.02
C ALA A 28 -4.04 10.43 8.58
N TRP A 29 -3.09 10.38 7.64
CA TRP A 29 -3.41 10.26 6.22
C TRP A 29 -3.76 8.84 5.79
N ILE A 30 -3.20 7.81 6.45
CA ILE A 30 -3.56 6.42 6.17
C ILE A 30 -5.05 6.16 6.50
N PRO A 31 -5.56 6.45 7.71
CA PRO A 31 -6.99 6.31 8.02
C PRO A 31 -7.88 7.12 7.07
N ARG A 32 -7.46 8.35 6.76
CA ARG A 32 -8.23 9.22 5.87
C ARG A 32 -8.34 8.66 4.45
N ALA A 33 -7.30 8.01 3.94
CA ALA A 33 -7.38 7.29 2.66
C ALA A 33 -8.40 6.16 2.72
N TRP A 34 -8.41 5.36 3.79
CA TRP A 34 -9.41 4.31 3.98
C TRP A 34 -10.84 4.84 4.16
N HIS A 35 -11.02 5.94 4.88
CA HIS A 35 -12.32 6.63 4.96
C HIS A 35 -12.76 7.14 3.59
N ALA A 36 -11.85 7.65 2.77
CA ALA A 36 -12.15 8.07 1.40
C ALA A 36 -12.55 6.90 0.49
N VAL A 37 -12.04 5.69 0.76
CA VAL A 37 -12.45 4.45 0.08
C VAL A 37 -13.83 4.01 0.55
N ALA A 38 -14.10 4.12 1.86
CA ALA A 38 -15.39 3.79 2.47
C ALA A 38 -16.52 4.74 2.02
N ASP A 39 -16.17 5.98 1.75
CA ASP A 39 -17.07 7.05 1.33
C ASP A 39 -16.53 7.74 0.06
N PRO A 40 -16.68 7.10 -1.12
CA PRO A 40 -16.18 7.64 -2.38
C PRO A 40 -16.82 8.98 -2.75
N ALA A 41 -18.08 9.20 -2.34
CA ALA A 41 -18.82 10.44 -2.55
C ALA A 41 -18.39 11.56 -1.58
N GLY A 42 -17.68 11.21 -0.51
CA GLY A 42 -17.20 12.12 0.51
C GLY A 42 -16.19 13.14 0.00
N ARG A 43 -16.17 14.29 0.67
CA ARG A 43 -15.22 15.39 0.43
C ARG A 43 -13.94 15.22 1.25
N HIS A 44 -13.38 14.01 1.22
CA HIS A 44 -12.12 13.72 1.90
C HIS A 44 -10.98 14.43 1.19
N LEU A 45 -10.18 15.18 1.95
CA LEU A 45 -8.99 15.84 1.42
C LEU A 45 -7.89 14.82 1.19
N ALA A 46 -7.22 14.92 0.05
CA ALA A 46 -5.96 14.21 -0.19
C ALA A 46 -4.89 14.73 0.79
N PRO A 47 -3.85 13.92 1.06
CA PRO A 47 -2.64 14.44 1.69
C PRO A 47 -2.11 15.64 0.87
N PRO A 48 -1.63 16.71 1.52
CA PRO A 48 -0.99 17.83 0.84
C PRO A 48 0.12 17.32 -0.06
N GLU A 49 0.14 17.81 -1.30
CA GLU A 49 1.23 17.50 -2.21
C GLU A 49 2.53 18.08 -1.62
N PRO A 50 3.61 17.29 -1.58
CA PRO A 50 4.90 17.77 -1.08
C PRO A 50 5.36 18.92 -1.97
N VAL A 51 5.67 20.07 -1.36
CA VAL A 51 6.27 21.18 -2.10
C VAL A 51 7.70 20.77 -2.39
N LEU A 52 8.06 20.69 -3.67
CA LEU A 52 9.45 20.49 -4.08
C LEU A 52 10.32 21.52 -3.34
N MET A 53 11.24 21.04 -2.50
CA MET A 53 12.20 21.91 -1.82
C MET A 53 12.95 22.71 -2.89
N THR A 54 12.60 23.98 -2.99
CA THR A 54 13.39 24.97 -3.75
C THR A 54 14.48 25.55 -2.87
N ASP A 55 14.33 25.44 -1.55
CA ASP A 55 15.28 25.86 -0.54
C ASP A 55 15.97 24.63 0.07
N PRO A 56 17.27 24.40 -0.19
CA PRO A 56 18.02 23.30 0.39
C PRO A 56 18.18 23.40 1.92
N ASP A 57 17.94 24.58 2.51
CA ASP A 57 18.07 24.81 3.96
C ASP A 57 16.75 24.53 4.72
N ALA A 58 15.64 24.29 4.02
CA ALA A 58 14.31 24.08 4.61
C ALA A 58 14.10 22.71 5.30
N GLY A 59 15.16 22.14 5.89
CA GLY A 59 15.13 20.98 6.77
C GLY A 59 14.69 19.68 6.08
N LEU A 60 15.68 18.86 5.67
CA LEU A 60 15.47 17.55 5.05
C LEU A 60 14.43 16.67 5.78
N ASP A 61 14.38 16.73 7.11
CA ASP A 61 13.47 15.92 7.92
C ASP A 61 11.99 16.25 7.70
N LEU A 62 11.64 17.54 7.58
CA LEU A 62 10.25 17.95 7.34
C LEU A 62 9.80 17.54 5.94
N TYR A 63 10.66 17.75 4.95
CA TYR A 63 10.39 17.35 3.58
C TYR A 63 10.23 15.83 3.44
N HIS A 64 11.07 15.04 4.11
CA HIS A 64 10.91 13.59 4.15
C HIS A 64 9.56 13.19 4.77
N ALA A 65 9.16 13.83 5.88
CA ALA A 65 7.88 13.55 6.53
C ALA A 65 6.69 13.86 5.61
N GLU A 66 6.74 14.94 4.85
CA GLU A 66 5.71 15.31 3.85
C GLU A 66 5.63 14.29 2.71
N LEU A 67 6.77 13.89 2.14
CA LEU A 67 6.84 12.85 1.12
C LEU A 67 6.22 11.54 1.62
N ILE A 68 6.57 11.13 2.83
CA ILE A 68 6.05 9.91 3.45
C ILE A 68 4.54 10.02 3.69
N ALA A 69 4.07 11.15 4.21
CA ALA A 69 2.64 11.41 4.41
C ALA A 69 1.85 11.38 3.11
N TYR A 70 2.44 11.83 2.02
CA TYR A 70 1.81 11.85 0.71
C TYR A 70 1.78 10.46 0.06
N TRP A 71 2.89 9.73 0.08
CA TRP A 71 3.04 8.45 -0.61
C TRP A 71 2.62 7.24 0.22
N GLY A 72 2.76 7.28 1.55
CA GLY A 72 2.41 6.18 2.45
C GLY A 72 0.98 5.66 2.27
N PRO A 73 -0.05 6.51 2.27
CA PRO A 73 -1.44 6.06 2.10
C PRO A 73 -1.69 5.40 0.73
N LEU A 74 -1.07 5.90 -0.34
CA LEU A 74 -1.17 5.27 -1.66
C LEU A 74 -0.65 3.85 -1.62
N LEU A 75 0.54 3.65 -1.04
CA LEU A 75 1.13 2.33 -0.89
C LEU A 75 0.23 1.40 -0.08
N HIS A 76 -0.39 1.92 0.98
CA HIS A 76 -1.32 1.12 1.76
C HIS A 76 -2.51 0.63 0.93
N LEU A 77 -3.08 1.50 0.10
CA LEU A 77 -4.18 1.15 -0.78
C LEU A 77 -3.78 0.14 -1.85
N LEU A 78 -2.60 0.29 -2.48
CA LEU A 78 -2.14 -0.65 -3.50
C LEU A 78 -1.78 -2.03 -2.90
N VAL A 79 -0.94 -2.02 -1.86
CA VAL A 79 -0.37 -3.24 -1.28
C VAL A 79 -1.38 -3.97 -0.40
N PHE A 80 -2.03 -3.27 0.53
CA PHE A 80 -2.97 -3.90 1.45
C PHE A 80 -4.43 -3.75 1.03
N GLY A 81 -4.79 -2.79 0.18
CA GLY A 81 -6.13 -2.75 -0.41
C GLY A 81 -6.26 -3.72 -1.56
N LEU A 82 -5.47 -3.54 -2.61
CA LEU A 82 -5.60 -4.35 -3.82
C LEU A 82 -4.80 -5.65 -3.77
N GLY A 83 -3.96 -5.86 -2.76
CA GLY A 83 -3.07 -7.03 -2.72
C GLY A 83 -2.03 -7.02 -3.85
N TRP A 84 -1.69 -5.83 -4.37
CA TRP A 84 -0.67 -5.64 -5.40
C TRP A 84 0.73 -5.64 -4.76
N GLY A 85 1.06 -6.75 -4.10
CA GLY A 85 2.43 -7.08 -3.71
C GLY A 85 2.94 -8.09 -4.72
N ARG A 86 3.88 -7.68 -5.57
CA ARG A 86 4.38 -8.57 -6.63
C ARG A 86 4.92 -9.87 -6.01
N PRO A 87 4.49 -11.06 -6.46
CA PRO A 87 5.22 -12.27 -6.11
C PRO A 87 6.61 -12.21 -6.77
N GLU A 88 7.68 -12.27 -5.98
CA GLU A 88 8.91 -12.83 -6.53
C GLU A 88 8.58 -14.25 -7.01
N GLN A 89 9.05 -14.62 -8.21
CA GLN A 89 8.79 -15.95 -8.77
C GLN A 89 9.29 -17.03 -7.80
N PRO A 90 8.40 -17.88 -7.24
CA PRO A 90 8.83 -18.96 -6.37
C PRO A 90 9.86 -19.83 -7.10
N GLY A 91 11.05 -19.96 -6.52
CA GLY A 91 12.15 -20.77 -7.09
C GLY A 91 13.20 -19.99 -7.89
N ARG A 92 12.96 -18.73 -8.26
CA ARG A 92 14.01 -17.85 -8.80
C ARG A 92 14.63 -17.09 -7.65
N ARG A 93 15.56 -17.73 -6.92
CA ARG A 93 16.49 -16.96 -6.07
C ARG A 93 17.05 -15.85 -6.94
N PRO A 94 16.99 -14.57 -6.54
CA PRO A 94 17.61 -13.51 -7.32
C PRO A 94 19.05 -13.96 -7.54
N GLY A 95 19.39 -14.28 -8.79
CA GLY A 95 20.75 -14.70 -9.11
C GLY A 95 21.68 -13.62 -8.57
N ARG A 96 22.88 -13.99 -8.08
CA ARG A 96 23.84 -13.03 -7.48
C ARG A 96 24.07 -11.73 -8.29
N ARG A 97 23.69 -11.71 -9.57
CA ARG A 97 23.62 -10.52 -10.44
C ARG A 97 22.47 -9.56 -10.13
N ALA A 98 21.25 -10.02 -9.87
CA ALA A 98 20.10 -9.16 -9.57
C ALA A 98 20.26 -8.44 -8.23
N ALA A 99 20.80 -9.12 -7.21
CA ALA A 99 21.13 -8.52 -5.92
C ALA A 99 22.29 -7.50 -5.97
N ARG A 100 23.01 -7.42 -7.10
CA ARG A 100 24.09 -6.45 -7.34
C ARG A 100 23.71 -5.36 -8.36
N ALA A 101 22.51 -5.44 -8.96
CA ALA A 101 22.02 -4.38 -9.82
C ALA A 101 21.80 -3.14 -8.95
N ARG A 102 22.39 -2.01 -9.36
CA ARG A 102 22.14 -0.73 -8.67
C ARG A 102 20.65 -0.37 -8.86
N PRO A 103 20.00 0.25 -7.87
CA PRO A 103 18.73 0.95 -8.08
C PRO A 103 18.86 1.82 -9.36
N GLY A 104 17.93 1.67 -10.30
CA GLY A 104 17.97 2.34 -11.61
C GLY A 104 18.65 1.57 -12.74
N THR A 105 19.10 0.33 -12.54
CA THR A 105 19.52 -0.53 -13.67
C THR A 105 18.29 -0.85 -14.55
N PRO A 106 18.35 -0.65 -15.88
CA PRO A 106 17.26 -1.02 -16.78
C PRO A 106 16.83 -2.47 -16.56
N GLY A 107 15.55 -2.68 -16.24
CA GLY A 107 14.98 -4.02 -16.04
C GLY A 107 14.41 -4.31 -14.65
N HIS A 108 14.42 -3.36 -13.70
CA HIS A 108 13.51 -3.47 -12.55
C HIS A 108 12.08 -3.34 -13.05
N PRO A 109 11.24 -4.37 -12.92
CA PRO A 109 9.97 -4.35 -13.60
C PRO A 109 8.98 -3.56 -12.74
N ALA A 110 8.23 -2.67 -13.36
CA ALA A 110 7.25 -1.83 -12.68
C ALA A 110 6.17 -2.65 -11.96
N ASP A 111 5.37 -1.96 -11.16
CA ASP A 111 4.19 -2.54 -10.53
C ASP A 111 3.19 -2.99 -11.59
N LEU A 112 3.04 -4.30 -11.69
CA LEU A 112 2.25 -4.94 -12.73
C LEU A 112 0.77 -4.56 -12.64
N GLY A 113 0.26 -4.39 -11.42
CA GLY A 113 -1.13 -4.01 -11.17
C GLY A 113 -1.41 -2.60 -11.68
N LEU A 114 -0.57 -1.66 -11.27
CA LEU A 114 -0.66 -0.26 -11.64
C LEU A 114 -0.46 -0.06 -13.14
N GLU A 115 0.47 -0.78 -13.76
CA GLU A 115 0.71 -0.71 -15.21
C GLU A 115 -0.47 -1.25 -16.01
N ARG A 116 -1.00 -2.43 -15.63
CA ARG A 116 -2.17 -3.01 -16.31
C ARG A 116 -3.42 -2.16 -16.09
N TRP A 117 -3.57 -1.54 -14.92
CA TRP A 117 -4.63 -0.58 -14.67
C TRP A 117 -4.51 0.68 -15.54
N GLN A 118 -3.30 1.24 -15.68
CA GLN A 118 -3.04 2.34 -16.60
C GLN A 118 -3.35 1.97 -18.06
N LYS A 119 -2.90 0.79 -18.52
CA LYS A 119 -3.18 0.28 -19.87
C LYS A 119 -4.67 0.09 -20.16
N ARG A 120 -5.49 -0.13 -19.14
CA ARG A 120 -6.96 -0.20 -19.24
C ARG A 120 -7.66 1.16 -19.18
N GLY A 121 -6.91 2.27 -19.18
CA GLY A 121 -7.47 3.62 -19.12
C GLY A 121 -7.82 4.10 -17.71
N ARG A 122 -7.26 3.47 -16.67
CA ARG A 122 -7.50 3.81 -15.25
C ARG A 122 -8.99 3.81 -14.85
N PRO A 123 -9.72 2.70 -15.04
CA PRO A 123 -11.11 2.60 -14.59
C PRO A 123 -11.23 2.82 -13.07
N VAL A 124 -12.34 3.43 -12.65
CA VAL A 124 -12.60 3.90 -11.27
C VAL A 124 -13.86 3.28 -10.64
N ASP A 125 -14.33 2.14 -11.16
CA ASP A 125 -15.47 1.41 -10.61
C ASP A 125 -15.14 0.57 -9.36
N ASP A 126 -13.86 0.53 -8.98
CA ASP A 126 -13.42 0.07 -7.66
C ASP A 126 -13.21 1.28 -6.72
N PRO A 127 -13.73 1.26 -5.48
CA PRO A 127 -13.54 2.35 -4.54
C PRO A 127 -12.08 2.68 -4.24
N VAL A 128 -11.19 1.68 -4.19
CA VAL A 128 -9.75 1.91 -3.97
C VAL A 128 -9.16 2.63 -5.17
N LEU A 129 -9.42 2.13 -6.39
CA LEU A 129 -8.92 2.75 -7.61
C LEU A 129 -9.50 4.14 -7.86
N ALA A 130 -10.75 4.39 -7.45
CA ALA A 130 -11.35 5.72 -7.49
C ALA A 130 -10.58 6.73 -6.63
N VAL A 131 -10.22 6.37 -5.39
CA VAL A 131 -9.39 7.21 -4.52
C VAL A 131 -7.99 7.37 -5.08
N VAL A 132 -7.36 6.26 -5.52
CA VAL A 132 -6.01 6.29 -6.12
C VAL A 132 -5.96 7.24 -7.32
N ASN A 133 -6.91 7.14 -8.24
CA ASN A 133 -6.98 8.01 -9.42
C ASN A 133 -7.28 9.47 -9.04
N ARG A 134 -8.18 9.69 -8.08
CA ARG A 134 -8.56 11.04 -7.65
C ARG A 134 -7.41 11.80 -7.00
N TRP A 135 -6.62 11.14 -6.15
CA TRP A 135 -5.57 11.79 -5.37
C TRP A 135 -4.20 11.72 -6.06
N TRP A 136 -3.86 10.59 -6.65
CA TRP A 136 -2.52 10.35 -7.24
C TRP A 136 -2.56 10.05 -8.75
N GLY A 137 -3.71 10.12 -9.41
CA GLY A 137 -3.85 9.72 -10.82
C GLY A 137 -2.86 10.42 -11.75
N ARG A 138 -2.56 11.71 -11.50
CA ARG A 138 -1.56 12.47 -12.29
C ARG A 138 -0.12 11.97 -12.09
N TYR A 139 0.18 11.31 -10.97
CA TYR A 139 1.50 10.77 -10.64
C TYR A 139 1.68 9.28 -10.90
N VAL A 140 0.68 8.60 -11.48
CA VAL A 140 0.81 7.18 -11.84
C VAL A 140 2.05 6.91 -12.70
N PRO A 141 2.37 7.74 -13.72
CA PRO A 141 3.61 7.58 -14.48
C PRO A 141 4.87 7.70 -13.61
N ASP A 142 4.87 8.62 -12.63
CA ASP A 142 6.00 8.84 -11.73
C ASP A 142 6.28 7.60 -10.87
N ILE A 143 5.23 6.97 -10.35
CA ILE A 143 5.31 5.77 -9.52
C ILE A 143 5.76 4.57 -10.35
N LEU A 144 5.22 4.40 -11.55
CA LEU A 144 5.61 3.30 -12.44
C LEU A 144 7.07 3.42 -12.89
N ALA A 145 7.53 4.65 -13.12
CA ALA A 145 8.93 4.94 -13.35
C ALA A 145 9.79 4.64 -12.10
N ASN A 146 9.23 4.71 -10.88
CA ASN A 146 9.90 4.25 -9.66
C ASN A 146 9.59 2.78 -9.30
N GLY A 147 9.85 1.87 -10.24
CA GLY A 147 9.75 0.42 -10.01
C GLY A 147 10.49 -0.12 -8.77
N PRO A 148 11.70 0.36 -8.41
CA PRO A 148 12.43 -0.11 -7.23
C PRO A 148 11.70 0.12 -5.90
N LEU A 149 11.01 1.26 -5.73
CA LEU A 149 10.32 1.57 -4.48
C LEU A 149 9.25 0.53 -4.14
N LEU A 150 8.41 0.20 -5.11
CA LEU A 150 7.34 -0.81 -4.95
C LEU A 150 7.90 -2.22 -4.83
N ALA A 151 9.00 -2.53 -5.53
CA ALA A 151 9.67 -3.82 -5.43
C ALA A 151 10.30 -4.04 -4.05
N LEU A 152 10.98 -3.04 -3.49
CA LEU A 152 11.53 -3.07 -2.13
C LEU A 152 10.42 -3.31 -1.11
N MET A 153 9.27 -2.64 -1.26
CA MET A 153 8.13 -2.79 -0.34
C MET A 153 7.47 -4.16 -0.41
N ALA A 154 7.32 -4.72 -1.61
CA ALA A 154 6.82 -6.09 -1.78
C ALA A 154 7.73 -7.11 -1.08
N GLN A 155 9.04 -6.89 -1.16
CA GLN A 155 10.05 -7.76 -0.56
C GLN A 155 10.01 -7.75 0.96
N VAL A 156 9.92 -6.57 1.59
CA VAL A 156 9.95 -6.49 3.05
C VAL A 156 8.59 -6.87 3.68
N GLY A 157 7.49 -6.75 2.93
CA GLY A 157 6.16 -7.16 3.38
C GLY A 157 5.90 -8.68 3.45
N GLY A 158 6.84 -9.55 3.09
CA GLY A 158 6.67 -11.00 3.22
C GLY A 158 5.45 -11.58 2.47
N PHE A 159 5.04 -10.93 1.38
CA PHE A 159 3.91 -11.36 0.53
C PHE A 159 4.17 -12.68 -0.21
N HIS A 160 5.39 -13.21 -0.13
CA HIS A 160 5.90 -14.25 -1.01
C HIS A 160 5.58 -15.69 -0.59
N ASP A 161 5.25 -15.94 0.68
CA ASP A 161 5.18 -17.33 1.19
C ASP A 161 4.00 -18.18 0.70
N ARG A 162 2.99 -17.60 0.02
CA ARG A 162 1.78 -18.35 -0.41
C ARG A 162 1.32 -18.09 -1.84
N ALA A 163 2.10 -17.39 -2.64
CA ALA A 163 1.81 -17.18 -4.05
C ALA A 163 1.86 -18.52 -4.82
N THR A 164 0.69 -19.12 -5.11
CA THR A 164 0.61 -20.46 -5.73
C THR A 164 0.77 -20.49 -7.25
N ARG A 165 0.79 -19.33 -7.92
CA ARG A 165 1.01 -19.26 -9.38
C ARG A 165 1.97 -18.12 -9.73
N PRO A 166 3.07 -18.43 -10.44
CA PRO A 166 3.76 -17.41 -11.23
C PRO A 166 2.78 -16.92 -12.30
N GLY A 167 2.46 -15.63 -12.29
CA GLY A 167 1.88 -14.99 -13.46
C GLY A 167 2.76 -15.24 -14.68
N ALA A 168 2.16 -15.36 -15.86
CA ALA A 168 2.91 -15.41 -17.11
C ALA A 168 3.92 -14.25 -17.13
N ASP A 169 5.14 -14.49 -17.63
CA ASP A 169 6.19 -13.49 -17.75
C ASP A 169 5.69 -12.31 -18.59
N VAL A 170 5.09 -11.32 -17.94
CA VAL A 170 4.72 -10.07 -18.62
C VAL A 170 5.99 -9.25 -18.70
N VAL A 171 6.54 -9.20 -19.92
CA VAL A 171 7.58 -8.25 -20.26
C VAL A 171 6.93 -6.87 -20.29
N VAL A 172 7.21 -6.11 -19.24
CA VAL A 172 6.91 -4.68 -19.17
C VAL A 172 7.88 -3.97 -20.11
N ASP A 173 7.36 -3.22 -21.09
CA ASP A 173 8.20 -2.35 -21.90
C ASP A 173 8.73 -1.22 -21.03
N GLY A 174 9.96 -1.40 -20.51
CA GLY A 174 10.62 -0.43 -19.66
C GLY A 174 11.20 0.78 -20.39
N SER A 175 11.08 0.86 -21.72
CA SER A 175 11.70 1.94 -22.51
C SER A 175 11.15 3.32 -22.13
N TRP A 176 9.84 3.42 -21.90
CA TRP A 176 9.21 4.66 -21.47
C TRP A 176 9.55 5.01 -20.02
N HIS A 177 9.65 4.04 -19.10
CA HIS A 177 10.14 4.28 -17.74
C HIS A 177 11.53 4.89 -17.76
N ALA A 178 12.44 4.32 -18.57
CA ALA A 178 13.81 4.80 -18.68
C ALA A 178 13.90 6.19 -19.32
N ALA A 179 12.98 6.56 -20.20
CA ALA A 179 12.89 7.92 -20.73
C ALA A 179 12.37 8.89 -19.66
N TYR A 180 11.33 8.49 -18.93
CA TYR A 180 10.70 9.29 -17.89
C TYR A 180 11.63 9.55 -16.69
N GLN A 181 12.41 8.54 -16.30
CA GLN A 181 13.45 8.69 -15.29
C GLN A 181 14.53 9.71 -15.66
N ARG A 182 14.70 10.10 -16.94
CA ARG A 182 15.67 11.14 -17.32
C ARG A 182 15.12 12.56 -17.14
N ASP A 183 13.84 12.71 -16.81
CA ASP A 183 13.25 14.01 -16.54
C ASP A 183 13.89 14.63 -15.27
N PRO A 184 14.46 15.84 -15.33
CA PRO A 184 15.07 16.50 -14.17
C PRO A 184 14.10 16.73 -13.01
N VAL A 185 12.83 17.00 -13.29
CA VAL A 185 11.78 17.19 -12.26
C VAL A 185 11.51 15.87 -11.55
N TRP A 186 11.40 14.78 -12.31
CA TRP A 186 11.26 13.45 -11.74
C TRP A 186 12.47 13.11 -10.85
N GLN A 187 13.68 13.32 -11.36
CA GLN A 187 14.92 13.07 -10.60
C GLN A 187 14.98 13.89 -9.31
N ALA A 188 14.54 15.15 -9.33
CA ALA A 188 14.51 16.00 -8.15
C ALA A 188 13.54 15.48 -7.07
N ILE A 189 12.38 14.95 -7.46
CA ILE A 189 11.42 14.34 -6.53
C ILE A 189 11.96 13.02 -5.99
N TRP A 190 12.35 12.11 -6.89
CA TRP A 190 12.53 10.70 -6.56
C TRP A 190 13.91 10.34 -6.02
N ASN A 191 14.96 11.12 -6.31
CA ASN A 191 16.28 10.91 -5.70
C ASN A 191 16.32 11.33 -4.22
N GLN A 192 15.31 12.06 -3.75
CA GLN A 192 15.22 12.55 -2.37
C GLN A 192 14.27 11.71 -1.53
N ILE A 193 13.61 10.68 -2.09
CA ILE A 193 12.70 9.86 -1.29
C ILE A 193 13.52 8.87 -0.46
N PRO A 194 13.41 8.90 0.87
CA PRO A 194 14.06 7.90 1.72
C PRO A 194 13.32 6.57 1.57
N GLU A 195 13.74 5.76 0.58
CA GLU A 195 13.16 4.44 0.27
C GLU A 195 13.03 3.56 1.53
N LEU A 196 14.01 3.65 2.44
CA LEU A 196 14.05 2.90 3.69
C LEU A 196 12.92 3.28 4.66
N HIS A 197 12.56 4.56 4.77
CA HIS A 197 11.49 4.99 5.67
C HIS A 197 10.14 4.60 5.08
N LEU A 198 9.94 4.81 3.78
CA LEU A 198 8.68 4.42 3.15
C LEU A 198 8.48 2.89 3.20
N ALA A 199 9.56 2.12 3.09
CA ALA A 199 9.54 0.68 3.33
C ALA A 199 9.16 0.32 4.78
N HIS A 200 9.54 1.11 5.78
CA HIS A 200 9.11 0.90 7.17
C HIS A 200 7.57 0.89 7.29
N HIS A 201 6.87 1.81 6.62
CA HIS A 201 5.40 1.82 6.63
C HIS A 201 4.76 0.63 5.92
N ALA A 202 5.42 0.10 4.88
CA ALA A 202 5.00 -1.17 4.27
C ALA A 202 5.21 -2.36 5.22
N ASN A 203 6.15 -2.27 6.16
CA ASN A 203 6.43 -3.34 7.11
C ASN A 203 5.53 -3.30 8.34
N THR A 204 5.10 -2.11 8.76
CA THR A 204 4.33 -1.95 10.00
C THR A 204 3.07 -2.81 10.04
N PRO A 205 2.22 -2.92 8.99
CA PRO A 205 1.08 -3.86 8.99
C PRO A 205 1.45 -5.33 9.03
N MET A 206 2.69 -5.66 8.68
CA MET A 206 3.24 -7.02 8.61
C MET A 206 4.02 -7.42 9.87
N GLY A 207 4.54 -6.44 10.61
CA GLY A 207 5.36 -6.67 11.79
C GLY A 207 4.58 -7.39 12.89
N GLU A 208 5.18 -8.40 13.50
CA GLU A 208 4.64 -9.01 14.70
C GLU A 208 4.72 -8.01 15.85
N SER A 209 3.58 -7.66 16.44
CA SER A 209 3.56 -6.89 17.68
C SER A 209 3.33 -7.83 18.85
N PRO A 210 4.34 -8.10 19.70
CA PRO A 210 4.28 -9.12 20.75
C PRO A 210 3.24 -8.86 21.87
N GLN A 211 2.51 -7.73 21.82
CA GLN A 211 1.65 -7.25 22.91
C GLN A 211 0.27 -6.77 22.43
N THR A 212 -0.22 -7.25 21.30
CA THR A 212 -1.49 -6.74 20.73
C THR A 212 -2.63 -7.72 20.93
N SER A 213 -3.67 -7.28 21.65
CA SER A 213 -4.90 -8.05 21.72
C SER A 213 -5.52 -8.14 20.31
N SER A 214 -5.96 -9.35 19.95
CA SER A 214 -6.65 -9.63 18.69
C SER A 214 -8.00 -10.21 19.03
N GLY A 215 -9.06 -9.54 18.60
CA GLY A 215 -10.40 -10.12 18.61
C GLY A 215 -10.75 -10.56 17.20
N LEU A 216 -10.96 -11.86 16.98
CA LEU A 216 -11.65 -12.34 15.78
C LEU A 216 -13.06 -12.73 16.19
N VAL A 217 -14.05 -12.00 15.70
CA VAL A 217 -15.47 -12.29 15.93
C VAL A 217 -16.03 -12.91 14.67
N VAL A 218 -16.42 -14.18 14.73
CA VAL A 218 -17.06 -14.89 13.62
C VAL A 218 -18.57 -14.69 13.70
N GLY A 219 -19.20 -14.33 12.58
CA GLY A 219 -20.65 -14.18 12.49
C GLY A 219 -21.39 -15.48 12.83
N SER A 220 -22.48 -15.37 13.61
CA SER A 220 -23.26 -16.53 14.06
C SER A 220 -24.37 -16.96 13.08
N ASP A 221 -24.63 -16.18 12.03
CA ASP A 221 -25.72 -16.39 11.07
C ASP A 221 -25.40 -17.47 10.01
N GLY A 222 -24.25 -18.14 10.13
CA GLY A 222 -23.78 -19.13 9.16
C GLY A 222 -23.27 -18.51 7.85
N SER A 223 -23.19 -17.18 7.75
CA SER A 223 -22.49 -16.50 6.66
C SER A 223 -20.98 -16.64 6.85
N ALA A 224 -20.23 -16.65 5.75
CA ALA A 224 -18.77 -16.62 5.77
C ALA A 224 -18.27 -15.19 6.09
N SER A 225 -18.64 -14.64 7.24
CA SER A 225 -18.29 -13.29 7.68
C SER A 225 -17.63 -13.28 9.04
N ALA A 226 -16.61 -12.44 9.19
CA ALA A 226 -15.93 -12.21 10.46
C ALA A 226 -15.50 -10.76 10.59
N ILE A 227 -15.19 -10.33 11.81
CA ILE A 227 -14.62 -9.03 12.12
C ILE A 227 -13.31 -9.25 12.85
N LEU A 228 -12.22 -8.71 12.31
CA LEU A 228 -10.92 -8.65 12.95
C LEU A 228 -10.77 -7.27 13.61
N ILE A 229 -10.73 -7.23 14.94
CA ILE A 229 -10.52 -6.02 15.73
C ILE A 229 -9.10 -6.03 16.31
N ARG A 230 -8.38 -4.93 16.10
CA ARG A 230 -7.00 -4.73 16.58
C ARG A 230 -6.91 -3.44 17.37
N ASP A 231 -6.16 -3.45 18.47
CA ASP A 231 -5.91 -2.25 19.27
C ASP A 231 -4.90 -1.30 18.62
N ARG A 232 -4.05 -1.83 17.74
CA ARG A 232 -2.97 -1.10 17.08
C ARG A 232 -2.94 -1.40 15.59
N TYR A 233 -2.36 -0.48 14.84
CA TYR A 233 -2.10 -0.63 13.42
C TYR A 233 -1.02 -1.67 13.16
N ALA A 234 0.08 -1.64 13.92
CA ALA A 234 1.16 -2.60 13.72
C ALA A 234 0.65 -4.06 13.75
N GLY A 235 0.99 -4.82 12.71
CA GLY A 235 0.66 -6.24 12.57
C GLY A 235 -0.79 -6.57 12.20
N TRP A 236 -1.63 -5.59 11.85
CA TRP A 236 -3.05 -5.87 11.53
C TRP A 236 -3.20 -6.84 10.34
N TYR A 237 -2.37 -6.69 9.31
CA TYR A 237 -2.47 -7.53 8.10
C TYR A 237 -1.83 -8.90 8.33
N ALA A 238 -0.76 -8.98 9.13
CA ALA A 238 -0.23 -10.26 9.60
C ALA A 238 -1.28 -11.04 10.40
N ALA A 239 -2.02 -10.38 11.30
CA ALA A 239 -3.13 -11.00 12.04
C ALA A 239 -4.26 -11.48 11.11
N LEU A 240 -4.59 -10.69 10.07
CA LEU A 240 -5.52 -11.12 9.03
C LEU A 240 -5.03 -12.37 8.28
N ARG A 241 -3.75 -12.46 7.94
CA ARG A 241 -3.17 -13.66 7.32
C ARG A 241 -3.19 -14.88 8.25
N ALA A 242 -3.04 -14.64 9.55
CA ALA A 242 -2.94 -15.67 10.58
C ALA A 242 -4.30 -16.14 11.12
N CYS A 243 -5.41 -15.47 10.80
CA CYS A 243 -6.74 -15.78 11.36
C CYS A 243 -7.25 -17.21 11.07
N GLY A 244 -6.58 -17.97 10.21
CA GLY A 244 -6.85 -19.40 10.03
C GLY A 244 -8.22 -19.70 9.40
N LEU A 245 -8.89 -18.69 8.85
CA LEU A 245 -10.19 -18.83 8.21
C LEU A 245 -10.04 -19.63 6.91
N ALA A 246 -10.15 -20.95 7.05
CA ALA A 246 -10.17 -21.89 5.94
C ALA A 246 -11.40 -21.64 5.06
N GLN A 247 -11.33 -22.03 3.78
CA GLN A 247 -12.48 -21.94 2.90
C GLN A 247 -13.68 -22.65 3.53
N THR A 248 -14.84 -22.01 3.47
CA THR A 248 -16.07 -22.66 3.91
C THR A 248 -16.36 -23.88 3.03
N THR A 249 -16.97 -24.91 3.62
CA THR A 249 -17.37 -26.13 2.89
C THR A 249 -18.33 -25.84 1.73
N ARG A 250 -19.02 -24.69 1.77
CA ARG A 250 -19.92 -24.20 0.70
C ARG A 250 -19.18 -23.45 -0.42
N GLY A 251 -17.85 -23.42 -0.41
CA GLY A 251 -17.04 -22.78 -1.45
C GLY A 251 -17.07 -21.25 -1.43
N SER A 252 -17.75 -20.62 -0.48
CA SER A 252 -17.75 -19.15 -0.33
C SER A 252 -16.46 -18.69 0.37
N SER A 253 -15.83 -17.64 -0.16
CA SER A 253 -14.69 -16.98 0.49
C SER A 253 -15.17 -16.18 1.69
N TRP A 254 -14.42 -16.24 2.79
CA TRP A 254 -14.65 -15.39 3.95
C TRP A 254 -14.56 -13.90 3.58
N ARG A 255 -15.44 -13.12 4.19
CA ARG A 255 -15.40 -11.66 4.23
C ARG A 255 -15.00 -11.25 5.63
N VAL A 256 -13.89 -10.55 5.77
CA VAL A 256 -13.38 -10.12 7.07
C VAL A 256 -13.35 -8.61 7.12
N ASP A 257 -14.22 -8.02 7.92
CA ASP A 257 -14.12 -6.59 8.22
C ASP A 257 -12.92 -6.36 9.14
N VAL A 258 -12.02 -5.48 8.73
CA VAL A 258 -10.84 -5.15 9.54
C VAL A 258 -11.07 -3.80 10.20
N VAL A 259 -10.97 -3.78 11.52
CA VAL A 259 -11.09 -2.58 12.34
C VAL A 259 -9.85 -2.44 13.20
N VAL A 260 -9.16 -1.32 13.07
CA VAL A 260 -8.06 -0.93 13.96
C VAL A 260 -8.58 0.20 14.83
N LYS A 261 -8.75 -0.02 16.14
CA LYS A 261 -9.43 0.93 17.05
C LYS A 261 -9.03 2.40 16.86
N PRO A 262 -7.73 2.77 16.80
CA PRO A 262 -7.35 4.18 16.61
C PRO A 262 -7.56 4.70 15.18
N LEU A 263 -7.71 3.84 14.18
CA LEU A 263 -7.84 4.23 12.78
C LEU A 263 -9.25 4.05 12.20
N GLY A 264 -10.10 3.25 12.85
CA GLY A 264 -11.41 2.87 12.36
C GLY A 264 -11.40 1.64 11.44
N TRP A 265 -12.38 1.59 10.53
CA TRP A 265 -12.56 0.49 9.59
C TRP A 265 -11.62 0.65 8.38
N LEU A 266 -10.83 -0.38 8.10
CA LEU A 266 -9.87 -0.42 6.99
C LEU A 266 -10.44 -1.11 5.74
N GLY A 267 -11.64 -1.70 5.81
CA GLY A 267 -12.26 -2.36 4.68
C GLY A 267 -12.75 -3.78 4.98
N THR A 268 -13.47 -4.34 4.01
CA THR A 268 -13.86 -5.75 4.01
C THR A 268 -12.92 -6.56 3.11
N TYR A 269 -12.21 -7.49 3.72
CA TYR A 269 -11.17 -8.28 3.09
C TYR A 269 -11.65 -9.68 2.68
N ARG A 270 -11.08 -10.21 1.60
CA ARG A 270 -11.33 -11.56 1.11
C ARG A 270 -10.02 -12.22 0.72
N LEU A 271 -9.88 -13.51 1.03
CA LEU A 271 -8.74 -14.30 0.56
C LEU A 271 -8.99 -14.74 -0.89
N SER A 272 -8.13 -14.30 -1.80
CA SER A 272 -8.15 -14.74 -3.20
C SER A 272 -7.74 -16.21 -3.27
N LYS A 273 -8.59 -17.04 -3.90
CA LYS A 273 -8.29 -18.47 -4.11
C LYS A 273 -7.18 -18.72 -5.13
N ILE A 274 -6.93 -17.74 -5.99
CA ILE A 274 -5.96 -17.85 -7.09
C ILE A 274 -4.56 -17.47 -6.61
N THR A 275 -4.48 -16.39 -5.84
CA THR A 275 -3.20 -15.78 -5.44
C THR A 275 -2.83 -16.09 -3.99
N GLY A 276 -3.79 -16.51 -3.16
CA GLY A 276 -3.57 -16.73 -1.74
C GLY A 276 -3.39 -15.45 -0.92
N VAL A 277 -3.74 -14.29 -1.50
CA VAL A 277 -3.56 -12.97 -0.90
C VAL A 277 -4.90 -12.38 -0.47
N TRP A 278 -4.89 -11.68 0.67
CA TRP A 278 -6.04 -10.93 1.15
C TRP A 278 -6.14 -9.59 0.40
N PHE A 279 -7.33 -9.23 -0.04
CA PHE A 279 -7.57 -7.97 -0.72
C PHE A 279 -8.97 -7.44 -0.38
N SER A 280 -9.15 -6.14 -0.59
CA SER A 280 -10.41 -5.40 -0.53
C SER A 280 -10.86 -5.04 -1.95
N GLY A 281 -12.17 -4.84 -2.13
CA GLY A 281 -12.75 -4.48 -3.42
C GLY A 281 -13.06 -5.68 -4.34
N GLN A 282 -13.04 -5.44 -5.65
CA GLN A 282 -13.41 -6.47 -6.63
C GLN A 282 -12.20 -7.33 -7.04
N HIS A 283 -12.42 -8.64 -7.13
CA HIS A 283 -11.36 -9.61 -7.43
C HIS A 283 -10.66 -9.36 -8.79
N ARG A 284 -11.40 -8.90 -9.81
CA ARG A 284 -10.85 -8.54 -11.13
C ARG A 284 -9.79 -7.44 -11.11
N TRP A 285 -9.81 -6.58 -10.07
CA TRP A 285 -8.83 -5.51 -9.90
C TRP A 285 -7.61 -6.00 -9.13
N HIS A 286 -7.83 -6.83 -8.12
CA HIS A 286 -6.75 -7.56 -7.44
C HIS A 286 -5.90 -8.38 -8.42
N GLU A 287 -6.53 -9.10 -9.34
CA GLU A 287 -5.85 -9.92 -10.36
C GLU A 287 -4.92 -9.13 -11.29
N LEU A 288 -5.05 -7.80 -11.37
CA LEU A 288 -4.10 -7.01 -12.16
C LEU A 288 -2.67 -7.13 -11.60
N GLY A 289 -2.49 -7.33 -10.30
CA GLY A 289 -1.16 -7.47 -9.69
C GLY A 289 -0.49 -8.84 -9.89
N TRP A 290 -1.15 -9.81 -10.53
CA TRP A 290 -0.78 -11.23 -10.53
C TRP A 290 -0.81 -11.87 -11.92
#